data_AF-A0A847VHV0-F1
#
_entry.id   AF-A0A847VHV0-F1
#
_cell.length_a   1.000
_cell.length_b   1.000
_cell.length_c   1.000
_cell.angle_alpha   90.00
_cell.angle_beta   90.00
_cell.angle_gamma   90.00
#
_symmetry.space_group_name_H-M   'P 1'
#
loop_
_entity.id
_entity.type
_entity.pdbx_description
1 polymer ?
#
loop_
_entity_poly.entity_id
_entity_poly.type
_entity_poly.pdbx_seq_one_letter_code
_entity_poly.pdbx_strand_id
1 'polypeptide(L)'
;NTVLGSVLSVASEPAAPMAIDEANRRMVLERAPAPVLASLRWPGRPALPAGNAAWTFIVRHSYGDFAVFVGEEGSPPRPFEVWVNGAEQPRGLGALAKSLSMDLRTNDAAWLRLKLDALATVAEEHAFEMPFPPLGEPRRFPGMVAAMGAVIRWRCEQLGALGEGAAAGPTPVIDALFSRDEPRTGTAGTLAWAVDIDNPASGEAFTLTLKEVTLPVPGGGSATRPCAVGFSGNYPRALDGLARVLSLDMRVVDPAWIGMKLRKLLNYAEPLGQFMAFVPGERRQQMWPSTVAYLARLIIHRYAMLGVLDEEGRPLAPMGVLAQPAERGAAQPLAGKRCPECGNATLIHKDGCEFCTSCGYVGQCG
;
A
#
# COMPACT_ATOMS: atom_id res chain seq x y z
N ASN A 1 63.84 9.18 -13.34
CA ASN A 1 63.03 9.38 -12.14
C ASN A 1 61.71 9.97 -12.57
N THR A 2 60.80 9.12 -13.04
CA THR A 2 59.51 9.53 -13.59
C THR A 2 58.52 8.43 -13.31
N VAL A 3 57.48 8.79 -12.57
CA VAL A 3 56.24 8.03 -12.35
C VAL A 3 56.34 6.87 -11.34
N LEU A 4 56.65 7.21 -10.09
CA LEU A 4 56.06 6.57 -8.92
C LEU A 4 54.77 7.32 -8.61
N GLY A 5 53.60 6.68 -8.76
CA GLY A 5 52.33 7.30 -8.34
C GLY A 5 51.07 6.91 -9.09
N SER A 6 51.02 5.80 -9.83
CA SER A 6 49.74 5.26 -10.31
C SER A 6 49.01 4.60 -9.14
N VAL A 7 48.26 5.39 -8.38
CA VAL A 7 47.26 4.87 -7.46
C VAL A 7 46.19 4.20 -8.33
N LEU A 8 46.10 2.87 -8.25
CA LEU A 8 44.98 2.11 -8.80
C LEU A 8 43.71 2.54 -8.06
N SER A 9 43.04 3.56 -8.57
CA SER A 9 41.66 3.87 -8.17
C SER A 9 40.78 2.76 -8.74
N VAL A 10 40.46 1.76 -7.93
CA VAL A 10 39.34 0.87 -8.22
C VAL A 10 38.10 1.76 -8.09
N ALA A 11 37.53 2.15 -9.23
CA ALA A 11 36.24 2.83 -9.22
C ALA A 11 35.25 1.88 -8.54
N SER A 12 34.74 2.26 -7.36
CA SER A 12 33.63 1.53 -6.76
C SER A 12 32.48 1.61 -7.74
N GLU A 13 31.96 0.46 -8.18
CA GLU A 13 30.75 0.45 -8.99
C GLU A 13 29.67 1.24 -8.25
N PRO A 14 29.01 2.21 -8.92
CA PRO A 14 27.95 2.97 -8.29
C PRO A 14 26.86 1.99 -7.85
N ALA A 15 26.40 2.12 -6.60
CA ALA A 15 25.31 1.31 -6.11
C ALA A 15 24.12 1.45 -7.07
N ALA A 16 23.62 0.33 -7.58
CA ALA A 16 22.43 0.27 -8.41
C ALA A 16 21.22 -0.17 -7.55
N PRO A 17 19.98 0.06 -7.99
CA PRO A 17 18.83 -0.54 -7.33
C PRO A 17 18.97 -2.07 -7.35
N MET A 18 18.50 -2.71 -6.28
CA MET A 18 18.69 -4.14 -6.07
C MET A 18 17.90 -4.97 -7.09
N ALA A 19 18.59 -5.86 -7.81
CA ALA A 19 17.93 -6.89 -8.60
C ALA A 19 17.44 -8.02 -7.69
N ILE A 20 16.26 -8.57 -7.97
CA ILE A 20 15.75 -9.73 -7.22
C ILE A 20 16.42 -11.01 -7.71
N ASP A 21 16.97 -11.77 -6.76
CA ASP A 21 17.60 -13.09 -6.93
C ASP A 21 16.62 -14.11 -7.54
N GLU A 22 17.14 -15.01 -8.39
CA GLU A 22 16.37 -16.05 -9.08
C GLU A 22 15.62 -16.98 -8.14
N ALA A 23 16.15 -17.29 -6.95
CA ALA A 23 15.45 -18.08 -5.95
C ALA A 23 14.20 -17.39 -5.38
N ASN A 24 14.17 -16.05 -5.38
CA ASN A 24 13.01 -15.24 -4.97
C ASN A 24 12.16 -14.77 -6.16
N ARG A 25 12.65 -14.92 -7.39
CA ARG A 25 11.83 -14.84 -8.61
C ARG A 25 10.95 -16.08 -8.63
N ARG A 26 9.87 -16.08 -7.86
CA ARG A 26 8.79 -17.02 -8.10
C ARG A 26 8.38 -16.82 -9.55
N MET A 27 8.76 -17.82 -10.35
CA MET A 27 8.44 -18.09 -11.75
C MET A 27 7.89 -16.87 -12.47
N VAL A 28 8.72 -16.34 -13.39
CA VAL A 28 8.31 -15.61 -14.60
C VAL A 28 6.81 -15.60 -14.72
N LEU A 29 6.19 -14.42 -14.64
CA LEU A 29 4.75 -14.19 -14.85
C LEU A 29 4.34 -14.78 -16.23
N GLU A 30 4.23 -16.11 -16.35
CA GLU A 30 3.81 -16.84 -17.56
C GLU A 30 2.34 -16.51 -17.86
N ARG A 31 1.62 -16.06 -16.83
CA ARG A 31 0.29 -15.51 -16.93
C ARG A 31 0.28 -14.17 -16.23
N ALA A 32 -0.20 -13.13 -16.91
CA ALA A 32 -0.53 -11.88 -16.24
C ALA A 32 -1.53 -12.19 -15.11
N PRO A 33 -1.21 -11.92 -13.83
CA PRO A 33 -2.12 -12.16 -12.73
C PRO A 33 -3.39 -11.36 -12.98
N ALA A 34 -4.55 -11.93 -12.65
CA ALA A 34 -5.81 -11.18 -12.68
C ALA A 34 -5.65 -9.90 -11.83
N PRO A 35 -6.33 -8.79 -12.17
CA PRO A 35 -6.17 -7.54 -11.43
C PRO A 35 -6.41 -7.79 -9.95
N VAL A 36 -5.43 -7.48 -9.10
CA VAL A 36 -5.49 -7.85 -7.67
C VAL A 36 -6.69 -7.17 -7.00
N LEU A 37 -7.06 -5.98 -7.46
CA LEU A 37 -8.25 -5.28 -7.00
C LEU A 37 -9.56 -6.04 -7.25
N ALA A 38 -9.61 -6.92 -8.26
CA ALA A 38 -10.76 -7.78 -8.52
C ALA A 38 -10.92 -8.89 -7.48
N SER A 39 -9.92 -9.15 -6.64
CA SER A 39 -10.00 -10.11 -5.54
C SER A 39 -10.63 -9.56 -4.26
N LEU A 40 -10.95 -8.26 -4.22
CA LEU A 40 -11.63 -7.63 -3.09
C LEU A 40 -13.05 -8.16 -2.98
N ARG A 41 -13.35 -8.82 -1.85
CA ARG A 41 -14.72 -9.15 -1.41
C ARG A 41 -15.56 -7.88 -1.29
N TRP A 42 -14.95 -6.81 -0.79
CA TRP A 42 -15.55 -5.47 -0.78
C TRP A 42 -14.56 -4.41 -1.31
N PRO A 43 -14.79 -3.85 -2.50
CA PRO A 43 -13.95 -2.77 -3.05
C PRO A 43 -13.94 -1.51 -2.16
N GLY A 44 -15.12 -1.21 -1.59
CA GLY A 44 -15.37 -0.10 -0.68
C GLY A 44 -15.70 -0.56 0.73
N ARG A 45 -16.09 0.38 1.59
CA ARG A 45 -16.79 0.02 2.84
C ARG A 45 -18.21 -0.40 2.44
N PRO A 46 -18.74 -1.56 2.88
CA PRO A 46 -20.11 -1.96 2.59
C PRO A 46 -21.12 -0.93 3.12
N ALA A 47 -22.28 -0.83 2.47
CA ALA A 47 -23.38 0.01 2.93
C ALA A 47 -24.16 -0.72 4.03
N LEU A 48 -24.24 -0.10 5.21
CA LEU A 48 -24.78 -0.71 6.42
C LEU A 48 -25.94 0.14 6.97
N PRO A 49 -27.13 0.11 6.33
CA PRO A 49 -28.26 0.97 6.70
C PRO A 49 -28.79 0.68 8.11
N ALA A 50 -28.66 -0.56 8.59
CA ALA A 50 -29.03 -0.96 9.94
C ALA A 50 -27.95 -0.68 11.00
N GLY A 51 -26.85 -0.01 10.61
CA GLY A 51 -25.67 0.16 11.45
C GLY A 51 -24.65 -0.97 11.26
N ASN A 52 -23.45 -0.77 11.82
CA ASN A 52 -22.34 -1.72 11.74
C ASN A 52 -22.25 -2.55 13.02
N ALA A 53 -22.42 -3.87 12.91
CA ALA A 53 -22.13 -4.78 14.02
C ALA A 53 -20.61 -4.83 14.23
N ALA A 54 -20.16 -4.57 15.45
CA ALA A 54 -18.74 -4.60 15.78
C ALA A 54 -18.49 -5.25 17.14
N TRP A 55 -17.49 -6.13 17.18
CA TRP A 55 -16.92 -6.61 18.43
C TRP A 55 -15.86 -5.63 18.92
N THR A 56 -15.88 -5.32 20.22
CA THR A 56 -14.99 -4.34 20.84
C THR A 56 -14.11 -5.00 21.88
N PHE A 57 -12.83 -4.65 21.90
CA PHE A 57 -11.87 -5.07 22.90
C PHE A 57 -11.08 -3.88 23.44
N ILE A 58 -10.94 -3.78 24.77
CA ILE A 58 -10.16 -2.73 25.41
C ILE A 58 -8.73 -3.22 25.60
N VAL A 59 -7.79 -2.59 24.89
CA VAL A 59 -6.36 -2.77 25.09
C VAL A 59 -5.96 -1.86 26.24
N ARG A 60 -5.48 -2.48 27.32
CA ARG A 60 -4.96 -1.79 28.50
C ARG A 60 -3.45 -1.83 28.51
N HIS A 61 -2.80 -0.68 28.58
CA HIS A 61 -1.35 -0.59 28.69
C HIS A 61 -0.93 0.47 29.71
N SER A 62 0.33 0.42 30.13
CA SER A 62 0.84 1.29 31.22
C SER A 62 0.81 2.79 30.92
N TYR A 63 0.56 3.17 29.67
CA TYR A 63 0.56 4.56 29.19
C TYR A 63 -0.83 5.02 28.70
N GLY A 64 -1.86 4.18 28.87
CA GLY A 64 -3.23 4.50 28.50
C GLY A 64 -4.08 3.30 28.11
N ASP A 65 -5.36 3.57 27.89
CA ASP A 65 -6.33 2.59 27.42
C ASP A 65 -6.94 3.04 26.08
N PHE A 66 -7.12 2.09 25.18
CA PHE A 66 -7.85 2.33 23.93
C PHE A 66 -8.67 1.11 23.51
N ALA A 67 -9.69 1.35 22.69
CA ALA A 67 -10.58 0.33 22.17
C ALA A 67 -10.20 -0.04 20.74
N VAL A 68 -10.18 -1.35 20.46
CA VAL A 68 -10.11 -1.92 19.12
C VAL A 68 -11.50 -2.46 18.76
N PHE A 69 -12.05 -1.98 17.66
CA PHE A 69 -13.34 -2.44 17.12
C PHE A 69 -13.07 -3.27 15.87
N VAL A 70 -13.67 -4.45 15.78
CA VAL A 70 -13.66 -5.27 14.56
C VAL A 70 -15.08 -5.29 14.02
N GLY A 71 -15.28 -4.62 12.88
CA GLY A 71 -16.56 -4.58 12.18
C GLY A 71 -16.81 -5.85 11.37
N GLU A 72 -18.05 -6.33 11.40
CA GLU A 72 -18.47 -7.63 10.89
C GLU A 72 -19.68 -7.49 9.97
N GLU A 73 -19.69 -8.24 8.87
CA GLU A 73 -20.76 -8.18 7.87
C GLU A 73 -21.11 -9.57 7.31
N GLY A 74 -22.39 -9.79 7.01
CA GLY A 74 -22.90 -10.99 6.35
C GLY A 74 -23.33 -12.13 7.28
N SER A 75 -23.79 -13.22 6.69
CA SER A 75 -24.17 -14.47 7.36
C SER A 75 -23.55 -15.67 6.62
N PRO A 76 -22.57 -16.38 7.20
CA PRO A 76 -21.96 -16.15 8.51
C PRO A 76 -21.15 -14.83 8.56
N PRO A 77 -20.98 -14.22 9.76
CA PRO A 77 -20.31 -12.93 9.91
C PRO A 77 -18.83 -13.02 9.50
N ARG A 78 -18.39 -12.07 8.68
CA ARG A 78 -16.98 -11.94 8.27
C ARG A 78 -16.43 -10.56 8.66
N PRO A 79 -15.18 -10.48 9.15
CA PRO A 79 -14.58 -9.20 9.47
C PRO A 79 -14.32 -8.40 8.17
N PHE A 80 -14.52 -7.09 8.21
CA PHE A 80 -14.31 -6.22 7.03
C PHE A 80 -13.64 -4.88 7.35
N GLU A 81 -13.60 -4.47 8.61
CA GLU A 81 -12.89 -3.26 9.03
C GLU A 81 -12.44 -3.34 10.48
N VAL A 82 -11.43 -2.54 10.80
CA VAL A 82 -10.91 -2.34 12.16
C VAL A 82 -10.84 -0.85 12.42
N TRP A 83 -11.30 -0.46 13.60
CA TRP A 83 -11.13 0.89 14.12
C TRP A 83 -10.37 0.84 15.43
N VAL A 84 -9.62 1.90 15.68
CA VAL A 84 -9.01 2.19 16.98
C VAL A 84 -9.63 3.49 17.44
N ASN A 85 -10.06 3.51 18.70
CA ASN A 85 -10.62 4.71 19.31
C ASN A 85 -10.17 4.80 20.78
N GLY A 86 -9.88 6.00 21.24
CA GLY A 86 -9.45 6.26 22.61
C GLY A 86 -8.66 7.56 22.67
N ALA A 87 -8.81 8.31 23.77
CA ALA A 87 -8.06 9.55 23.96
C ALA A 87 -6.55 9.29 24.06
N GLU A 88 -6.17 8.11 24.56
CA GLU A 88 -4.79 7.70 24.80
C GLU A 88 -4.27 6.76 23.71
N GLN A 89 -4.99 6.63 22.58
CA GLN A 89 -4.54 5.77 21.49
C GLN A 89 -3.18 6.27 20.93
N PRO A 90 -2.21 5.39 20.69
CA PRO A 90 -0.96 5.77 20.05
C PRO A 90 -1.18 6.33 18.65
N ARG A 91 -0.53 7.46 18.34
CA ARG A 91 -0.50 8.02 16.99
C ARG A 91 0.10 7.00 16.01
N GLY A 92 -0.47 6.92 14.82
CA GLY A 92 -0.17 5.93 13.77
C GLY A 92 -1.01 4.65 13.86
N LEU A 93 -1.55 4.29 15.04
CA LEU A 93 -2.25 3.02 15.22
C LEU A 93 -3.58 2.98 14.45
N GLY A 94 -4.31 4.09 14.41
CA GLY A 94 -5.53 4.20 13.59
C GLY A 94 -5.25 4.16 12.08
N ALA A 95 -4.09 4.66 11.62
CA ALA A 95 -3.67 4.51 10.23
C ALA A 95 -3.37 3.05 9.87
N LEU A 96 -2.71 2.32 10.77
CA LEU A 96 -2.49 0.89 10.64
C LEU A 96 -3.82 0.13 10.57
N ALA A 97 -4.77 0.42 11.47
CA ALA A 97 -6.10 -0.16 11.44
C ALA A 97 -6.87 0.14 10.14
N LYS A 98 -6.75 1.37 9.61
CA LYS A 98 -7.31 1.76 8.32
C LYS A 98 -6.69 0.97 7.15
N SER A 99 -5.39 0.72 7.18
CA SER A 99 -4.71 -0.11 6.19
C SER A 99 -5.17 -1.57 6.27
N LEU A 100 -5.20 -2.16 7.48
CA LEU A 100 -5.66 -3.52 7.74
C LEU A 100 -7.13 -3.74 7.38
N SER A 101 -7.98 -2.71 7.56
CA SER A 101 -9.38 -2.75 7.13
C SER A 101 -9.52 -3.09 5.65
N MET A 102 -8.60 -2.63 4.81
CA MET A 102 -8.61 -2.99 3.40
C MET A 102 -8.16 -4.44 3.16
N ASP A 103 -7.27 -4.97 4.00
CA ASP A 103 -6.84 -6.37 3.92
C ASP A 103 -7.94 -7.33 4.36
N LEU A 104 -8.74 -6.97 5.37
CA LEU A 104 -9.92 -7.73 5.78
C LEU A 104 -10.98 -7.86 4.69
N ARG A 105 -11.00 -6.92 3.74
CA ARG A 105 -11.91 -6.91 2.60
C ARG A 105 -11.42 -7.75 1.43
N THR A 106 -10.23 -8.34 1.52
CA THR A 106 -9.76 -9.31 0.52
C THR A 106 -10.46 -10.65 0.72
N ASN A 107 -10.52 -11.44 -0.35
CA ASN A 107 -10.82 -12.85 -0.24
C ASN A 107 -9.53 -13.70 -0.18
N ASP A 108 -8.57 -13.28 0.65
CA ASP A 108 -7.25 -13.91 0.79
C ASP A 108 -6.86 -14.02 2.28
N ALA A 109 -7.15 -15.16 2.90
CA ALA A 109 -6.85 -15.39 4.31
C ALA A 109 -5.34 -15.53 4.56
N ALA A 110 -4.58 -16.04 3.59
CA ALA A 110 -3.13 -16.16 3.69
C ALA A 110 -2.45 -14.79 3.70
N TRP A 111 -2.96 -13.84 2.92
CA TRP A 111 -2.53 -12.44 2.93
C TRP A 111 -2.75 -11.77 4.30
N LEU A 112 -3.95 -11.90 4.86
CA LEU A 112 -4.25 -11.37 6.19
C LEU A 112 -3.34 -12.00 7.26
N ARG A 113 -3.18 -13.33 7.21
CA ARG A 113 -2.31 -14.06 8.15
C ARG A 113 -0.86 -13.57 8.06
N LEU A 114 -0.32 -13.43 6.85
CA LEU A 114 1.03 -12.91 6.61
C LEU A 114 1.23 -11.53 7.24
N LYS A 115 0.26 -10.61 7.09
CA LYS A 115 0.33 -9.28 7.71
C LYS A 115 0.29 -9.36 9.23
N LEU A 116 -0.63 -10.13 9.78
CA LEU A 116 -0.76 -10.27 11.24
C LEU A 116 0.46 -10.97 11.85
N ASP A 117 1.08 -11.93 11.15
CA ASP A 117 2.34 -12.57 11.55
C ASP A 117 3.46 -11.53 11.58
N ALA A 118 3.56 -10.69 10.54
CA ALA A 118 4.55 -9.64 10.48
C ALA A 118 4.39 -8.60 11.61
N LEU A 119 3.14 -8.23 11.95
CA LEU A 119 2.86 -7.32 13.07
C LEU A 119 3.22 -7.92 14.44
N ALA A 120 3.08 -9.24 14.61
CA ALA A 120 3.45 -9.91 15.86
C ALA A 120 4.95 -9.84 16.17
N THR A 121 5.78 -9.58 15.15
CA THR A 121 7.24 -9.40 15.30
C THR A 121 7.67 -7.96 15.59
N VAL A 122 6.75 -7.00 15.54
CA VAL A 122 7.07 -5.59 15.81
C VAL A 122 7.27 -5.42 17.31
N ALA A 123 8.53 -5.21 17.70
CA ALA A 123 8.92 -4.90 19.07
C ALA A 123 9.06 -3.39 19.25
N GLU A 124 8.42 -2.88 20.29
CA GLU A 124 8.53 -1.49 20.72
C GLU A 124 9.45 -1.40 21.95
N GLU A 125 9.70 -0.19 22.44
CA GLU A 125 10.63 0.05 23.55
C GLU A 125 10.20 -0.66 24.84
N HIS A 126 8.89 -0.77 25.07
CA HIS A 126 8.32 -1.33 26.29
C HIS A 126 7.37 -2.48 25.97
N ALA A 127 7.79 -3.69 26.30
CA ALA A 127 6.89 -4.83 26.38
C ALA A 127 5.93 -4.65 27.57
N PHE A 128 4.70 -5.15 27.45
CA PHE A 128 3.69 -5.07 28.50
C PHE A 128 2.83 -6.33 28.55
N GLU A 129 2.11 -6.50 29.65
CA GLU A 129 1.11 -7.55 29.80
C GLU A 129 -0.29 -6.95 29.78
N MET A 130 -1.23 -7.64 29.16
CA MET A 130 -2.64 -7.31 29.23
C MET A 130 -3.49 -8.57 29.34
N PRO A 131 -4.68 -8.51 29.97
CA PRO A 131 -5.66 -9.57 29.88
C PRO A 131 -5.95 -9.90 28.41
N PHE A 132 -5.90 -11.17 28.03
CA PHE A 132 -6.15 -11.58 26.66
C PHE A 132 -7.30 -12.60 26.57
N PRO A 133 -8.16 -12.53 25.55
CA PRO A 133 -9.23 -13.49 25.36
C PRO A 133 -8.72 -14.94 25.24
N PRO A 134 -9.56 -15.95 25.54
CA PRO A 134 -10.96 -15.84 25.95
C PRO A 134 -11.16 -15.68 27.47
N LEU A 135 -10.19 -16.11 28.29
CA LEU A 135 -10.32 -16.14 29.74
C LEU A 135 -9.87 -14.86 30.45
N GLY A 136 -9.21 -13.94 29.72
CA GLY A 136 -8.65 -12.73 30.30
C GLY A 136 -7.33 -12.98 31.04
N GLU A 137 -6.67 -14.11 30.77
CA GLU A 137 -5.36 -14.41 31.34
C GLU A 137 -4.32 -13.37 30.87
N PRO A 138 -3.43 -12.90 31.76
CA PRO A 138 -2.36 -12.00 31.39
C PRO A 138 -1.47 -12.63 30.31
N ARG A 139 -1.32 -11.93 29.18
CA ARG A 139 -0.40 -12.30 28.12
C ARG A 139 0.56 -11.16 27.85
N ARG A 140 1.85 -11.49 27.74
CA ARG A 140 2.91 -10.54 27.41
C ARG A 140 2.97 -10.27 25.90
N PHE A 141 3.10 -9.00 25.54
CA PHE A 141 3.27 -8.52 24.17
C PHE A 141 4.53 -7.65 24.05
N PRO A 142 5.22 -7.70 22.90
CA PRO A 142 6.44 -6.92 22.67
C PRO A 142 6.17 -5.43 22.35
N GLY A 143 4.90 -5.04 22.18
CA GLY A 143 4.50 -3.67 21.84
C GLY A 143 3.01 -3.59 21.49
N MET A 144 2.49 -2.37 21.35
CA MET A 144 1.09 -2.08 21.09
C MET A 144 0.65 -2.53 19.70
N VAL A 145 1.53 -2.41 18.70
CA VAL A 145 1.30 -2.95 17.35
C VAL A 145 1.06 -4.46 17.38
N ALA A 146 1.92 -5.20 18.07
CA ALA A 146 1.80 -6.65 18.20
C ALA A 146 0.55 -7.06 19.00
N ALA A 147 0.25 -6.33 20.07
CA ALA A 147 -0.97 -6.53 20.86
C ALA A 147 -2.24 -6.32 20.02
N MET A 148 -2.34 -5.23 19.26
CA MET A 148 -3.46 -4.97 18.37
C MET A 148 -3.58 -6.06 17.29
N GLY A 149 -2.46 -6.44 16.67
CA GLY A 149 -2.42 -7.53 15.69
C GLY A 149 -2.94 -8.85 16.26
N ALA A 150 -2.60 -9.17 17.51
CA ALA A 150 -3.07 -10.37 18.19
C ALA A 150 -4.57 -10.33 18.51
N VAL A 151 -5.11 -9.17 18.94
CA VAL A 151 -6.54 -8.98 19.18
C VAL A 151 -7.34 -9.14 17.88
N ILE A 152 -6.89 -8.52 16.78
CA ILE A 152 -7.52 -8.65 15.47
C ILE A 152 -7.47 -10.11 15.00
N ARG A 153 -6.32 -10.77 15.13
CA ARG A 153 -6.17 -12.20 14.79
C ARG A 153 -7.18 -13.04 15.54
N TRP A 154 -7.24 -12.89 16.86
CA TRP A 154 -8.14 -13.68 17.70
C TRP A 154 -9.58 -13.55 17.23
N ARG A 155 -10.06 -12.32 16.97
CA ARG A 155 -11.43 -12.14 16.48
C ARG A 155 -11.64 -12.73 15.10
N CYS A 156 -10.67 -12.60 14.20
CA CYS A 156 -10.75 -13.22 12.87
C CYS A 156 -10.82 -14.75 12.94
N GLU A 157 -10.09 -15.38 13.87
CA GLU A 157 -10.14 -16.82 14.12
C GLU A 157 -11.51 -17.26 14.67
N GLN A 158 -12.09 -16.49 15.61
CA GLN A 158 -13.45 -16.75 16.12
C GLN A 158 -14.53 -16.68 15.03
N LEU A 159 -14.35 -15.80 14.04
CA LEU A 159 -15.24 -15.66 12.89
C LEU A 159 -14.96 -16.69 11.78
N GLY A 160 -13.99 -17.59 11.96
CA GLY A 160 -13.58 -18.57 10.96
C GLY A 160 -12.83 -17.97 9.76
N ALA A 161 -12.50 -16.67 9.78
CA ALA A 161 -11.81 -15.98 8.69
C ALA A 161 -10.35 -16.41 8.53
N LEU A 162 -9.75 -17.02 9.55
CA LEU A 162 -8.38 -17.54 9.55
C LEU A 162 -8.28 -19.04 9.84
N GLY A 163 -9.40 -19.76 9.91
CA GLY A 163 -9.45 -21.21 10.20
C GLY A 163 -9.01 -22.10 9.02
N GLU A 164 -9.09 -23.43 9.20
CA GLU A 164 -8.66 -24.42 8.20
C GLU A 164 -9.36 -24.25 6.85
N GLY A 165 -10.68 -24.06 6.84
CA GLY A 165 -11.45 -23.82 5.60
C GLY A 165 -11.04 -22.53 4.87
N ALA A 166 -10.62 -21.51 5.61
CA ALA A 166 -10.10 -20.27 5.02
C ALA A 166 -8.66 -20.45 4.49
N ALA A 167 -7.86 -21.33 5.10
CA ALA A 167 -6.50 -21.63 4.66
C ALA A 167 -6.45 -22.37 3.31
N ALA A 168 -7.49 -23.15 2.97
CA ALA A 168 -7.64 -23.79 1.66
C ALA A 168 -8.26 -22.89 0.58
N GLY A 169 -8.59 -21.63 0.92
CA GLY A 169 -9.18 -20.67 -0.01
C GLY A 169 -8.18 -20.14 -1.05
N PRO A 170 -8.67 -19.39 -2.06
CA PRO A 170 -7.82 -18.76 -3.06
C PRO A 170 -6.90 -17.71 -2.40
N THR A 171 -5.70 -17.53 -2.97
CA THR A 171 -4.68 -16.61 -2.45
C THR A 171 -4.25 -15.55 -3.47
N PRO A 172 -5.19 -14.81 -4.08
CA PRO A 172 -4.91 -13.95 -5.23
C PRO A 172 -3.96 -12.79 -4.96
N VAL A 173 -3.85 -12.32 -3.71
CA VAL A 173 -2.91 -11.25 -3.34
C VAL A 173 -1.52 -11.84 -3.10
N ILE A 174 -1.45 -12.98 -2.42
CA ILE A 174 -0.19 -13.71 -2.24
C ILE A 174 0.41 -14.15 -3.57
N ASP A 175 -0.41 -14.65 -4.49
CA ASP A 175 0.02 -15.10 -5.82
C ASP A 175 0.50 -13.94 -6.69
N ALA A 176 0.07 -12.72 -6.37
CA ALA A 176 0.51 -11.49 -7.02
C ALA A 176 1.75 -10.85 -6.37
N LEU A 177 2.37 -11.46 -5.37
CA LEU A 177 3.63 -10.96 -4.80
C LEU A 177 4.82 -11.31 -5.71
N PHE A 178 5.66 -10.32 -6.00
CA PHE A 178 6.96 -10.61 -6.62
C PHE A 178 8.00 -11.14 -5.61
N SER A 179 7.78 -10.91 -4.31
CA SER A 179 8.61 -11.44 -3.23
C SER A 179 7.81 -11.52 -1.94
N ARG A 180 7.83 -12.68 -1.28
CA ARG A 180 7.14 -12.89 0.01
C ARG A 180 7.91 -12.28 1.18
N ASP A 181 9.22 -12.41 1.16
CA ASP A 181 10.12 -11.79 2.14
C ASP A 181 10.68 -10.48 1.61
N GLU A 182 11.17 -9.64 2.52
CA GLU A 182 11.87 -8.43 2.09
C GLU A 182 13.16 -8.86 1.39
N PRO A 183 13.38 -8.46 0.12
CA PRO A 183 14.59 -8.88 -0.57
C PRO A 183 15.82 -8.28 0.13
N ARG A 184 16.84 -9.10 0.40
CA ARG A 184 17.99 -8.72 1.23
C ARG A 184 19.15 -8.20 0.38
N THR A 185 19.84 -7.19 0.91
CA THR A 185 21.03 -6.62 0.26
C THR A 185 22.28 -7.42 0.66
N GLY A 186 23.23 -7.54 -0.26
CA GLY A 186 24.58 -8.00 0.08
C GLY A 186 25.38 -6.95 0.86
N THR A 187 26.67 -7.20 1.06
CA THR A 187 27.59 -6.28 1.76
C THR A 187 27.78 -4.94 1.04
N ALA A 188 27.58 -4.91 -0.28
CA ALA A 188 27.62 -3.69 -1.09
C ALA A 188 26.38 -2.77 -0.89
N GLY A 189 25.32 -3.25 -0.23
CA GLY A 189 24.10 -2.49 -0.02
C GLY A 189 23.23 -2.33 -1.28
N THR A 190 22.38 -1.31 -1.27
CA THR A 190 21.50 -0.88 -2.39
C THR A 190 21.29 0.62 -2.29
N LEU A 191 20.94 1.27 -3.41
CA LEU A 191 20.34 2.60 -3.33
C LEU A 191 18.96 2.53 -2.67
N ALA A 192 18.68 3.52 -1.83
CA ALA A 192 17.38 3.77 -1.26
C ALA A 192 17.07 5.27 -1.40
N TRP A 193 15.81 5.59 -1.69
CA TRP A 193 15.35 6.97 -1.67
C TRP A 193 15.06 7.37 -0.23
N ALA A 194 15.57 8.52 0.21
CA ALA A 194 15.37 9.02 1.56
C ALA A 194 14.90 10.48 1.56
N VAL A 195 14.00 10.82 2.47
CA VAL A 195 13.50 12.18 2.67
C VAL A 195 13.26 12.46 4.15
N ASP A 196 13.62 13.66 4.58
CA ASP A 196 13.40 14.10 5.96
C ASP A 196 12.00 14.69 6.14
N ILE A 197 11.41 14.40 7.29
CA ILE A 197 10.08 14.86 7.69
C ILE A 197 10.22 15.52 9.06
N ASP A 198 9.78 16.77 9.12
CA ASP A 198 9.67 17.56 10.33
C ASP A 198 8.20 17.95 10.51
N ASN A 199 7.60 17.49 11.62
CA ASN A 199 6.30 17.94 12.08
C ASN A 199 6.47 18.63 13.44
N PRO A 200 6.52 19.99 13.46
CA PRO A 200 6.76 20.72 14.69
C PRO A 200 5.57 20.70 15.65
N ALA A 201 4.34 20.40 15.17
CA ALA A 201 3.15 20.35 16.01
C ALA A 201 3.16 19.16 16.99
N SER A 202 3.74 18.05 16.55
CA SER A 202 3.88 16.80 17.31
C SER A 202 5.31 16.52 17.77
N GLY A 203 6.28 17.34 17.34
CA GLY A 203 7.70 17.17 17.64
C GLY A 203 8.37 16.02 16.89
N GLU A 204 7.77 15.53 15.80
CA GLU A 204 8.35 14.45 14.99
C GLU A 204 9.45 15.00 14.07
N ALA A 205 10.60 14.34 14.06
CA ALA A 205 11.74 14.69 13.21
C ALA A 205 12.46 13.39 12.84
N PHE A 206 12.23 12.90 11.62
CA PHE A 206 12.70 11.59 11.19
C PHE A 206 12.86 11.51 9.67
N THR A 207 13.62 10.52 9.22
CA THR A 207 13.85 10.23 7.81
C THR A 207 12.97 9.05 7.38
N LEU A 208 12.20 9.24 6.31
CA LEU A 208 11.52 8.18 5.57
C LEU A 208 12.51 7.60 4.55
N THR A 209 12.72 6.28 4.58
CA THR A 209 13.55 5.57 3.60
C THR A 209 12.72 4.56 2.82
N LEU A 210 12.83 4.57 1.50
CA LEU A 210 12.24 3.60 0.58
C LEU A 210 13.35 2.78 -0.07
N LYS A 211 13.35 1.49 0.24
CA LYS A 211 14.21 0.51 -0.41
C LYS A 211 13.61 0.12 -1.75
N GLU A 212 14.41 0.13 -2.79
CA GLU A 212 13.96 -0.04 -4.16
C GLU A 212 14.52 -1.32 -4.79
N VAL A 213 13.72 -1.89 -5.68
CA VAL A 213 14.09 -3.06 -6.49
C VAL A 213 13.81 -2.80 -7.95
N THR A 214 14.65 -3.37 -8.80
CA THR A 214 14.43 -3.41 -10.24
C THR A 214 13.85 -4.76 -10.61
N LEU A 215 12.65 -4.73 -11.22
CA LEU A 215 11.93 -5.89 -11.70
C LEU A 215 11.94 -5.93 -13.24
N PRO A 216 12.04 -7.11 -13.86
CA PRO A 216 11.80 -7.24 -15.30
C PRO A 216 10.32 -6.98 -15.62
N VAL A 217 10.05 -6.35 -16.75
CA VAL A 217 8.70 -6.00 -17.23
C VAL A 217 8.30 -6.92 -18.38
N PRO A 218 7.04 -7.42 -18.44
CA PRO A 218 6.54 -8.13 -19.62
C PRO A 218 6.63 -7.26 -20.87
N GLY A 219 7.21 -7.77 -21.96
CA GLY A 219 7.45 -7.00 -23.19
C GLY A 219 8.88 -6.45 -23.34
N GLY A 220 9.77 -6.75 -22.39
CA GLY A 220 11.17 -6.32 -22.39
C GLY A 220 11.39 -5.05 -21.57
N GLY A 221 12.57 -4.94 -20.96
CA GLY A 221 12.94 -3.83 -20.09
C GLY A 221 12.79 -4.12 -18.60
N SER A 222 13.00 -3.09 -17.79
CA SER A 222 13.00 -3.18 -16.33
C SER A 222 12.35 -1.95 -15.69
N ALA A 223 11.60 -2.14 -14.61
CA ALA A 223 10.99 -1.07 -13.84
C ALA A 223 11.51 -1.10 -12.40
N THR A 224 11.95 0.06 -11.91
CA THR A 224 12.35 0.24 -10.50
C THR A 224 11.15 0.68 -9.68
N ARG A 225 10.96 0.07 -8.52
CA ARG A 225 9.88 0.41 -7.58
C ARG A 225 10.29 0.20 -6.13
N PRO A 226 9.67 0.92 -5.19
CA PRO A 226 9.80 0.61 -3.77
C PRO A 226 9.31 -0.81 -3.45
N CYS A 227 10.04 -1.50 -2.58
CA CYS A 227 9.68 -2.82 -2.03
C CYS A 227 9.56 -2.84 -0.50
N ALA A 228 10.14 -1.84 0.18
CA ALA A 228 10.04 -1.69 1.63
C ALA A 228 10.17 -0.23 2.04
N VAL A 229 9.59 0.09 3.18
CA VAL A 229 9.65 1.39 3.83
C VAL A 229 10.19 1.23 5.26
N GLY A 230 11.04 2.16 5.66
CA GLY A 230 11.58 2.25 7.02
C GLY A 230 11.69 3.71 7.49
N PHE A 231 11.85 3.86 8.80
CA PHE A 231 11.95 5.16 9.45
C PHE A 231 13.19 5.21 10.36
N SER A 232 13.81 6.38 10.48
CA SER A 232 14.90 6.62 11.44
C SER A 232 14.78 8.01 12.05
N GLY A 233 14.88 8.12 13.38
CA GLY A 233 14.73 9.37 14.11
C GLY A 233 13.56 9.35 15.10
N ASN A 234 12.97 10.51 15.36
CA ASN A 234 11.85 10.67 16.29
C ASN A 234 10.50 10.60 15.56
N TYR A 235 9.79 9.49 15.74
CA TYR A 235 8.48 9.23 15.14
C TYR A 235 7.64 8.30 16.03
N PRO A 236 6.30 8.27 15.89
CA PRO A 236 5.44 7.38 16.67
C PRO A 236 5.74 5.92 16.34
N ARG A 237 6.07 5.11 17.35
CA ARG A 237 6.45 3.70 17.18
C ARG A 237 5.38 2.83 16.51
N ALA A 238 4.10 3.20 16.61
CA ALA A 238 3.05 2.49 15.87
C ALA A 238 3.20 2.58 14.35
N LEU A 239 3.95 3.57 13.83
CA LEU A 239 4.30 3.64 12.41
C LEU A 239 5.18 2.46 11.96
N ASP A 240 5.92 1.80 12.85
CA ASP A 240 6.68 0.59 12.48
C ASP A 240 5.74 -0.53 12.01
N GLY A 241 4.56 -0.64 12.62
CA GLY A 241 3.50 -1.54 12.15
C GLY A 241 2.95 -1.14 10.78
N LEU A 242 2.71 0.16 10.56
CA LEU A 242 2.28 0.69 9.26
C LEU A 242 3.34 0.43 8.18
N ALA A 243 4.62 0.68 8.47
CA ALA A 243 5.74 0.40 7.58
C ALA A 243 5.81 -1.08 7.22
N ARG A 244 5.60 -1.98 8.18
CA ARG A 244 5.61 -3.43 7.94
C ARG A 244 4.52 -3.86 6.97
N VAL A 245 3.28 -3.39 7.15
CA VAL A 245 2.17 -3.75 6.27
C VAL A 245 2.28 -3.08 4.91
N LEU A 246 2.71 -1.82 4.84
CA LEU A 246 2.92 -1.12 3.57
C LEU A 246 4.07 -1.75 2.78
N SER A 247 5.15 -2.20 3.43
CA SER A 247 6.23 -2.93 2.76
C SER A 247 5.73 -4.23 2.13
N LEU A 248 4.77 -4.93 2.73
CA LEU A 248 4.10 -6.05 2.08
C LEU A 248 3.26 -5.58 0.88
N ASP A 249 2.47 -4.51 1.04
CA ASP A 249 1.66 -3.94 -0.06
C ASP A 249 2.51 -3.49 -1.25
N MET A 250 3.70 -2.94 -1.02
CA MET A 250 4.66 -2.50 -2.05
C MET A 250 5.16 -3.66 -2.92
N ARG A 251 5.14 -4.89 -2.36
CA ARG A 251 5.61 -6.13 -3.01
C ARG A 251 4.56 -6.82 -3.87
N VAL A 252 3.34 -6.29 -3.92
CA VAL A 252 2.30 -6.73 -4.86
C VAL A 252 2.62 -6.17 -6.26
N VAL A 253 2.69 -7.05 -7.26
CA VAL A 253 3.09 -6.72 -8.64
C VAL A 253 2.21 -5.61 -9.23
N ASP A 254 0.90 -5.64 -9.02
CA ASP A 254 -0.01 -4.61 -9.50
C ASP A 254 0.14 -3.31 -8.67
N PRO A 255 0.65 -2.21 -9.26
CA PRO A 255 0.83 -0.94 -8.53
C PRO A 255 -0.50 -0.30 -8.11
N ALA A 256 -1.63 -0.67 -8.72
CA ALA A 256 -2.95 -0.19 -8.29
C ALA A 256 -3.26 -0.56 -6.84
N TRP A 257 -2.69 -1.66 -6.34
CA TRP A 257 -2.84 -2.15 -4.96
C TRP A 257 -2.28 -1.15 -3.94
N ILE A 258 -0.99 -0.84 -4.05
CA ILE A 258 -0.32 0.12 -3.15
C ILE A 258 -0.86 1.54 -3.36
N GLY A 259 -1.13 1.93 -4.61
CA GLY A 259 -1.75 3.22 -4.92
C GLY A 259 -3.09 3.40 -4.20
N MET A 260 -3.96 2.38 -4.24
CA MET A 260 -5.24 2.40 -3.51
C MET A 260 -5.04 2.58 -2.01
N LYS A 261 -4.08 1.89 -1.40
CA LYS A 261 -3.78 1.98 0.03
C LYS A 261 -3.33 3.39 0.43
N LEU A 262 -2.36 3.94 -0.31
CA LEU A 262 -1.81 5.27 -0.04
C LEU A 262 -2.86 6.37 -0.22
N ARG A 263 -3.70 6.29 -1.26
CA ARG A 263 -4.80 7.26 -1.46
C ARG A 263 -5.78 7.32 -0.28
N LYS A 264 -6.03 6.21 0.42
CA LYS A 264 -6.88 6.22 1.62
C LYS A 264 -6.21 6.86 2.84
N LEU A 265 -4.88 6.99 2.84
CA LEU A 265 -4.12 7.64 3.90
C LEU A 265 -3.93 9.15 3.68
N LEU A 266 -4.05 9.65 2.44
CA LEU A 266 -3.89 11.08 2.11
C LEU A 266 -4.76 12.05 2.92
N ASN A 267 -5.96 11.60 3.31
CA ASN A 267 -6.90 12.40 4.11
C ASN A 267 -7.06 11.87 5.53
N TYR A 268 -6.11 11.06 6.01
CA TYR A 268 -6.13 10.59 7.39
C TYR A 268 -5.71 11.73 8.31
N ALA A 269 -6.59 12.10 9.24
CA ALA A 269 -6.33 13.12 10.24
C ALA A 269 -6.02 12.45 11.59
N GLU A 270 -5.13 13.07 12.34
CA GLU A 270 -4.80 12.66 13.71
C GLU A 270 -4.87 13.86 14.65
N PRO A 271 -5.26 13.67 15.91
CA PRO A 271 -5.15 14.71 16.93
C PRO A 271 -3.73 15.26 16.99
N LEU A 272 -3.60 16.59 16.90
CA LEU A 272 -2.32 17.31 16.92
C LEU A 272 -1.31 16.88 15.83
N GLY A 273 -1.77 16.16 14.80
CA GLY A 273 -0.90 15.69 13.71
C GLY A 273 -0.80 16.66 12.53
N GLN A 274 -1.65 17.69 12.46
CA GLN A 274 -1.69 18.60 11.31
C GLN A 274 -0.51 19.56 11.29
N PHE A 275 0.04 19.83 10.11
CA PHE A 275 1.20 20.72 9.95
C PHE A 275 1.33 21.25 8.52
N MET A 276 2.08 22.34 8.35
CA MET A 276 2.44 22.87 7.03
C MET A 276 3.66 22.13 6.49
N ALA A 277 3.59 21.66 5.25
CA ALA A 277 4.75 21.14 4.53
C ALA A 277 4.64 21.40 3.02
N PHE A 278 5.75 21.31 2.31
CA PHE A 278 5.78 21.48 0.86
C PHE A 278 4.96 20.41 0.15
N VAL A 279 4.27 20.80 -0.92
CA VAL A 279 3.70 19.82 -1.85
C VAL A 279 4.86 19.27 -2.69
N PRO A 280 5.10 17.95 -2.70
CA PRO A 280 6.20 17.39 -3.47
C PRO A 280 6.10 17.77 -4.95
N GLY A 281 7.21 18.22 -5.54
CA GLY A 281 7.27 18.73 -6.91
C GLY A 281 6.89 20.22 -7.08
N GLU A 282 6.35 20.87 -6.06
CA GLU A 282 5.97 22.29 -6.09
C GLU A 282 6.80 23.14 -5.13
N ARG A 283 6.87 24.46 -5.39
CA ARG A 283 7.43 25.45 -4.45
C ARG A 283 6.40 25.96 -3.44
N ARG A 284 5.23 25.33 -3.37
CA ARG A 284 4.10 25.72 -2.53
C ARG A 284 4.02 24.82 -1.31
N GLN A 285 3.64 25.39 -0.17
CA GLN A 285 3.29 24.64 1.02
C GLN A 285 1.77 24.58 1.20
N GLN A 286 1.30 23.54 1.89
CA GLN A 286 -0.09 23.42 2.30
C GLN A 286 -0.20 22.75 3.68
N MET A 287 -1.37 22.88 4.29
CA MET A 287 -1.71 22.14 5.51
C MET A 287 -1.98 20.67 5.17
N TRP A 288 -1.27 19.77 5.86
CA TRP A 288 -1.51 18.33 5.83
C TRP A 288 -2.24 17.90 7.11
N PRO A 289 -3.19 16.94 7.03
CA PRO A 289 -4.03 16.58 8.18
C PRO A 289 -3.31 15.70 9.21
N SER A 290 -2.22 15.04 8.82
CA SER A 290 -1.36 14.25 9.71
C SER A 290 0.00 13.97 9.06
N THR A 291 0.97 13.55 9.87
CA THR A 291 2.25 12.99 9.40
C THR A 291 2.05 11.78 8.50
N VAL A 292 1.06 10.92 8.79
CA VAL A 292 0.70 9.77 7.95
C VAL A 292 0.21 10.21 6.56
N ALA A 293 -0.59 11.27 6.49
CA ALA A 293 -1.05 11.80 5.21
C ALA A 293 0.10 12.34 4.36
N TYR A 294 1.03 13.06 4.99
CA TYR A 294 2.21 13.56 4.31
C TYR A 294 3.17 12.44 3.87
N LEU A 295 3.37 11.42 4.73
CA LEU A 295 4.07 10.18 4.39
C LEU A 295 3.47 9.52 3.14
N ALA A 296 2.14 9.37 3.08
CA ALA A 296 1.48 8.80 1.92
C ALA A 296 1.69 9.62 0.65
N ARG A 297 1.65 10.96 0.74
CA ARG A 297 1.94 11.86 -0.38
C ARG A 297 3.38 11.71 -0.88
N LEU A 298 4.36 11.66 0.03
CA LEU A 298 5.78 11.49 -0.30
C LEU A 298 6.05 10.15 -0.99
N ILE A 299 5.44 9.07 -0.50
CA ILE A 299 5.55 7.75 -1.13
C ILE A 299 4.92 7.79 -2.53
N ILE A 300 3.72 8.35 -2.71
CA ILE A 300 3.09 8.52 -4.03
C ILE A 300 4.00 9.30 -4.97
N HIS A 301 4.57 10.42 -4.50
CA HIS A 301 5.49 11.22 -5.30
C HIS A 301 6.71 10.42 -5.74
N ARG A 302 7.29 9.59 -4.85
CA ARG A 302 8.41 8.73 -5.26
C ARG A 302 7.99 7.69 -6.31
N TYR A 303 6.80 7.10 -6.19
CA TYR A 303 6.26 6.23 -7.24
C TYR A 303 6.05 6.98 -8.57
N ALA A 304 5.68 8.26 -8.53
CA ALA A 304 5.53 9.11 -9.71
C ALA A 304 6.87 9.44 -10.38
N MET A 305 7.89 9.77 -9.59
CA MET A 305 9.27 9.94 -10.09
C MET A 305 9.81 8.69 -10.80
N LEU A 306 9.36 7.51 -10.39
CA LEU A 306 9.74 6.22 -10.97
C LEU A 306 8.87 5.82 -12.17
N GLY A 307 7.85 6.61 -12.53
CA GLY A 307 6.95 6.32 -13.64
C GLY A 307 6.00 5.14 -13.39
N VAL A 308 5.73 4.80 -12.13
CA VAL A 308 4.88 3.67 -11.75
C VAL A 308 3.45 4.11 -11.43
N LEU A 309 3.30 5.23 -10.72
CA LEU A 309 2.02 5.89 -10.43
C LEU A 309 2.01 7.32 -11.01
N ASP A 310 0.85 7.95 -11.14
CA ASP A 310 0.72 9.39 -11.28
C ASP A 310 0.81 10.09 -9.91
N GLU A 311 0.78 11.43 -9.91
CA GLU A 311 0.83 12.23 -8.68
C GLU A 311 -0.44 12.09 -7.82
N GLU A 312 -1.54 11.62 -8.40
CA GLU A 312 -2.77 11.23 -7.70
C GLU A 312 -2.71 9.80 -7.11
N GLY A 313 -1.62 9.07 -7.35
CA GLY A 313 -1.39 7.72 -6.86
C GLY A 313 -2.14 6.63 -7.63
N ARG A 314 -2.52 6.85 -8.89
CA ARG A 314 -3.12 5.87 -9.82
C ARG A 314 -2.04 5.31 -10.76
N PRO A 315 -2.17 4.07 -11.24
CA PRO A 315 -1.16 3.47 -12.12
C PRO A 315 -1.11 4.14 -13.50
N LEU A 316 0.10 4.46 -14.00
CA LEU A 316 0.31 5.08 -15.32
C LEU A 316 0.12 4.10 -16.49
N ALA A 317 0.47 2.83 -16.29
CA ALA A 317 0.21 1.76 -17.25
C ALA A 317 -0.33 0.53 -16.48
N PRO A 318 -1.40 -0.12 -16.97
CA PRO A 318 -1.73 -1.46 -16.51
C PRO A 318 -0.61 -2.38 -16.98
N MET A 319 0.33 -2.69 -16.09
CA MET A 319 1.39 -3.66 -16.35
C MET A 319 0.75 -5.03 -16.67
N GLY A 320 0.53 -5.34 -17.94
CA GLY A 320 0.12 -6.66 -18.44
C GLY A 320 -1.27 -7.17 -18.02
N VAL A 321 -2.00 -6.47 -17.17
CA VAL A 321 -3.33 -6.91 -16.70
C VAL A 321 -4.42 -6.25 -17.54
N LEU A 322 -5.03 -7.04 -18.43
CA LEU A 322 -6.22 -6.63 -19.18
C LEU A 322 -7.35 -6.23 -18.22
N ALA A 323 -7.71 -4.95 -18.33
CA ALA A 323 -8.97 -4.29 -17.98
C ALA A 323 -9.61 -4.54 -16.59
N GLN A 324 -9.72 -3.47 -15.81
CA GLN A 324 -10.83 -3.27 -14.88
C GLN A 324 -12.17 -3.49 -15.62
N PRO A 325 -13.21 -4.06 -14.98
CA PRO A 325 -14.55 -3.97 -15.54
C PRO A 325 -14.91 -2.49 -15.60
N ALA A 326 -14.99 -1.94 -16.80
CA ALA A 326 -15.53 -0.62 -17.03
C ALA A 326 -16.92 -0.55 -16.38
N GLU A 327 -17.18 0.51 -15.63
CA GLU A 327 -18.53 0.86 -15.23
C GLU A 327 -19.41 0.82 -16.49
N ARG A 328 -20.47 0.01 -16.43
CA ARG A 328 -21.48 -0.08 -17.49
C ARG A 328 -22.10 1.32 -17.63
N GLY A 329 -21.59 2.12 -18.57
CA GLY A 329 -22.08 3.47 -18.83
C GLY A 329 -21.20 4.32 -19.75
N ALA A 330 -19.89 4.10 -19.81
CA ALA A 330 -19.03 4.84 -20.74
C ALA A 330 -18.79 4.01 -22.01
N ALA A 331 -19.39 4.45 -23.13
CA ALA A 331 -19.13 3.87 -24.44
C ALA A 331 -17.61 3.94 -24.73
N GLN A 332 -17.00 2.78 -24.99
CA GLN A 332 -15.61 2.73 -25.44
C GLN A 332 -15.50 3.47 -26.79
N PRO A 333 -14.53 4.38 -26.98
CA PRO A 333 -14.33 5.02 -28.26
C PRO A 333 -13.90 3.95 -29.27
N LEU A 334 -14.75 3.71 -30.26
CA LEU A 334 -14.44 2.89 -31.43
C LEU A 334 -13.18 3.44 -32.09
N ALA A 335 -12.16 2.60 -32.24
CA ALA A 335 -10.92 2.94 -32.92
C ALA A 335 -11.21 3.23 -34.41
N GLY A 336 -11.22 4.51 -34.78
CA GLY A 336 -11.47 5.01 -36.13
C GLY A 336 -10.20 5.48 -36.83
N LYS A 337 -10.35 6.06 -38.03
CA LYS A 337 -9.25 6.74 -38.72
C LYS A 337 -8.79 7.98 -37.94
N ARG A 338 -7.57 8.47 -38.19
CA ARG A 338 -7.10 9.75 -37.62
C ARG A 338 -7.92 10.91 -38.18
N CYS A 339 -8.48 11.72 -37.30
CA CYS A 339 -9.15 12.95 -37.65
C CYS A 339 -8.11 14.00 -38.13
N PRO A 340 -8.34 14.68 -39.26
CA PRO A 340 -7.42 15.69 -39.79
C PRO A 340 -7.35 16.96 -38.93
N GLU A 341 -8.35 17.21 -38.07
CA GLU A 341 -8.41 18.40 -37.22
C GLU A 341 -7.77 18.19 -35.84
N CYS A 342 -8.12 17.11 -35.13
CA CYS A 342 -7.63 16.87 -33.77
C CYS A 342 -6.58 15.75 -33.66
N GLY A 343 -6.27 15.04 -34.74
CA GLY A 343 -5.26 13.98 -34.76
C GLY A 343 -5.65 12.67 -34.04
N ASN A 344 -6.76 12.64 -33.30
CA ASN A 344 -7.25 11.45 -32.61
C ASN A 344 -7.79 10.40 -33.60
N ALA A 345 -7.54 9.12 -33.31
CA ALA A 345 -7.98 7.96 -34.10
C ALA A 345 -9.46 7.63 -33.81
N THR A 346 -10.35 8.61 -33.98
CA THR A 346 -11.77 8.57 -33.58
C THR A 346 -12.72 9.01 -34.70
N LEU A 347 -12.24 9.01 -35.95
CA LEU A 347 -13.05 9.32 -37.14
C LEU A 347 -13.82 8.07 -37.60
N ILE A 348 -15.15 8.13 -37.58
CA ILE A 348 -16.09 7.06 -37.97
C ILE A 348 -16.95 7.51 -39.14
N HIS A 349 -17.49 6.57 -39.93
CA HIS A 349 -18.56 6.88 -40.89
C HIS A 349 -19.92 6.79 -40.20
N LYS A 350 -20.68 7.88 -40.22
CA LYS A 350 -22.02 7.94 -39.66
C LYS A 350 -22.92 8.75 -40.60
N ASP A 351 -24.06 8.18 -40.96
CA ASP A 351 -25.10 8.82 -41.79
C ASP A 351 -24.58 9.33 -43.17
N GLY A 352 -23.68 8.55 -43.80
CA GLY A 352 -23.10 8.90 -45.10
C GLY A 352 -21.96 9.93 -45.03
N CYS A 353 -21.56 10.39 -43.84
CA CYS A 353 -20.47 11.35 -43.65
C CYS A 353 -19.38 10.81 -42.73
N GLU A 354 -18.15 11.28 -42.90
CA GLU A 354 -17.10 11.11 -41.89
C GLU A 354 -17.37 11.99 -40.67
N PHE A 355 -17.37 11.43 -39.47
CA PHE A 355 -17.65 12.12 -38.20
C PHE A 355 -16.61 11.76 -37.13
N CYS A 356 -16.02 12.75 -36.47
CA CYS A 356 -15.09 12.52 -35.36
C CYS A 356 -15.82 12.54 -34.02
N THR A 357 -15.82 11.42 -33.30
CA THR A 357 -16.46 11.33 -31.98
C THR A 357 -15.74 12.08 -30.87
N SER A 358 -14.50 12.52 -31.11
CA SER A 358 -13.69 13.24 -30.11
C SER A 358 -13.77 14.76 -30.21
N CYS A 359 -13.95 15.34 -31.39
CA CYS A 359 -14.01 16.81 -31.59
C CYS A 359 -15.25 17.29 -32.35
N GLY A 360 -16.07 16.38 -32.88
CA GLY A 360 -17.27 16.72 -33.65
C GLY A 360 -17.03 17.10 -35.11
N TYR A 361 -15.81 16.94 -35.63
CA TYR A 361 -15.47 17.19 -37.04
C TYR A 361 -16.39 16.39 -37.99
N VAL A 362 -16.91 17.05 -39.03
CA VAL A 362 -17.68 16.43 -40.12
C VAL A 362 -16.89 16.57 -41.42
N GLY A 363 -16.52 15.44 -42.04
CA GLY A 363 -15.76 15.35 -43.28
C GLY A 363 -16.65 15.16 -44.50
N GLN A 364 -16.11 14.52 -45.54
CA GLN A 364 -16.84 14.28 -46.80
C GLN A 364 -18.08 13.42 -46.56
N CYS A 365 -19.19 13.83 -47.18
CA CYS A 365 -20.45 13.08 -47.22
C CYS A 365 -20.62 12.46 -48.61
N GLY A 366 -20.89 11.15 -48.68
CA GLY A 366 -20.99 10.37 -49.92
C GLY A 366 -22.01 9.24 -49.82
#